data_AF-A0A378W1B4-F1
#
_entry.id   AF-A0A378W1B4-F1
#
_cell.length_a   1.000
_cell.length_b   1.000
_cell.length_c   1.000
_cell.angle_alpha   90.00
_cell.angle_beta   90.00
_cell.angle_gamma   90.00
#
_symmetry.space_group_name_H-M   'P 1'
#
loop_
_entity.id
_entity.type
_entity.pdbx_description
1 polymer ?
#
loop_
_entity_poly.entity_id
_entity_poly.type
_entity_poly.pdbx_seq_one_letter_code
_entity_poly.pdbx_strand_id
1 'polypeptide(L)'
;MGAVGVLQFEVVTSRLANEYGVEAVFDSASIWSARWVSCDDKKKLAEFEKANAGNLAIDAGGNLAYLAPNRVNLGLTQERWPDIVFHETREHSVKL
;
A
#
# COMPACT_ATOMS: atom_id res chain seq x y z
N MET A 1 -4.16 -7.94 -2.40
CA MET A 1 -3.43 -7.53 -3.62
C MET A 1 -3.96 -6.17 -4.07
N GLY A 2 -3.09 -5.30 -4.60
CA GLY A 2 -3.50 -4.06 -5.25
C GLY A 2 -3.36 -4.21 -6.77
N ALA A 3 -4.37 -3.82 -7.52
CA ALA A 3 -4.35 -3.82 -8.98
C ALA A 3 -4.82 -2.47 -9.50
N VAL A 4 -4.27 -2.03 -10.63
CA VAL A 4 -4.70 -0.80 -11.31
C VAL A 4 -6.07 -1.00 -11.97
N GLY A 5 -6.44 -2.24 -12.30
CA GLY A 5 -7.75 -2.60 -12.83
C GLY A 5 -8.20 -3.99 -12.41
N VAL A 6 -9.53 -4.20 -12.37
CA VAL A 6 -10.17 -5.43 -11.86
C VAL A 6 -9.75 -6.68 -12.64
N LEU A 7 -9.51 -6.55 -13.94
CA LEU A 7 -9.04 -7.64 -14.82
C LEU A 7 -7.77 -8.33 -14.33
N GLN A 8 -6.89 -7.63 -13.58
CA GLN A 8 -5.67 -8.24 -13.07
C GLN A 8 -5.95 -9.31 -12.01
N PHE A 9 -7.07 -9.23 -11.28
CA PHE A 9 -7.47 -10.26 -10.33
C PHE A 9 -7.87 -11.55 -11.04
N GLU A 10 -8.65 -11.45 -12.13
CA GLU A 10 -9.09 -12.60 -12.93
C GLU A 10 -7.91 -13.34 -13.58
N VAL A 11 -6.92 -12.59 -14.09
CA VAL A 11 -5.70 -13.18 -14.67
C VAL A 11 -4.90 -13.93 -13.60
N VAL A 12 -4.77 -13.39 -12.38
CA VAL A 12 -4.03 -14.07 -11.30
C VAL A 12 -4.74 -15.36 -10.88
N THR A 13 -6.06 -15.35 -10.68
CA THR A 13 -6.80 -16.56 -10.31
C THR A 13 -6.70 -17.62 -11.39
N SER A 14 -6.86 -17.25 -12.67
CA SER A 14 -6.72 -18.17 -13.80
C SER A 14 -5.32 -18.79 -13.87
N ARG A 15 -4.26 -18.01 -13.66
CA ARG A 15 -2.88 -18.52 -13.64
C ARG A 15 -2.61 -19.42 -12.44
N LEU A 16 -3.09 -19.08 -11.25
CA LEU A 16 -2.92 -19.92 -10.06
C LEU A 16 -3.62 -21.28 -10.21
N ALA A 17 -4.83 -21.29 -10.78
CA ALA A 17 -5.55 -22.53 -11.05
C ALA A 17 -4.82 -23.36 -12.12
N ASN A 18 -4.40 -22.74 -13.23
CA ASN A 18 -3.81 -23.48 -14.36
C ASN A 18 -2.35 -23.91 -14.14
N GLU A 19 -1.52 -23.07 -13.51
CA GLU A 19 -0.09 -23.35 -13.33
C GLU A 19 0.19 -24.11 -12.02
N TYR A 20 -0.61 -23.89 -10.98
CA TYR A 20 -0.34 -24.40 -9.64
C TYR A 20 -1.48 -25.24 -9.05
N GLY A 21 -2.63 -25.36 -9.73
CA GLY A 21 -3.80 -26.08 -9.20
C GLY A 21 -4.41 -25.43 -7.96
N VAL A 22 -4.13 -24.13 -7.72
CA VAL A 22 -4.58 -23.41 -6.53
C VAL A 22 -5.83 -22.60 -6.86
N GLU A 23 -6.93 -22.90 -6.19
CA GLU A 23 -8.12 -22.04 -6.19
C GLU A 23 -7.94 -20.89 -5.20
N ALA A 24 -7.85 -19.67 -5.72
CA ALA A 24 -7.73 -18.45 -4.93
C ALA A 24 -9.07 -17.74 -4.78
N VAL A 25 -9.41 -17.35 -3.55
CA VAL A 25 -10.58 -16.52 -3.23
C VAL A 25 -10.07 -15.16 -2.74
N PHE A 26 -10.74 -14.08 -3.15
CA PHE A 26 -10.42 -12.72 -2.72
C PHE A 26 -11.55 -12.15 -1.88
N ASP A 27 -11.19 -11.55 -0.75
CA ASP A 27 -12.08 -10.74 0.07
C ASP A 27 -11.88 -9.24 -0.22
N SER A 28 -12.94 -8.46 -0.01
CA SER A 28 -12.87 -7.02 -0.14
C SER A 28 -12.03 -6.42 0.99
N ALA A 29 -11.09 -5.55 0.64
CA ALA A 29 -10.35 -4.75 1.60
C ALA A 29 -10.93 -3.34 1.65
N SER A 30 -11.10 -2.79 2.84
CA SER A 30 -11.54 -1.39 3.05
C SER A 30 -10.41 -0.40 2.77
N ILE A 31 -9.80 -0.49 1.58
CA ILE A 31 -8.68 0.34 1.13
C ILE A 31 -9.14 1.11 -0.10
N TRP A 32 -9.06 2.44 -0.03
CA TRP A 32 -9.36 3.33 -1.14
C TRP A 32 -8.13 3.60 -2.01
N SER A 33 -6.98 3.86 -1.38
CA SER A 33 -5.74 4.11 -2.11
C SER A 33 -4.50 3.75 -1.29
N ALA A 34 -3.42 3.41 -1.99
CA ALA A 34 -2.10 3.22 -1.41
C ALA A 34 -1.21 4.42 -1.74
N ARG A 35 -0.38 4.83 -0.78
CA ARG A 35 0.66 5.85 -0.96
C ARG A 35 1.96 5.33 -0.38
N TRP A 36 3.03 5.32 -1.15
CA TRP A 36 4.35 5.05 -0.57
C TRP A 36 4.73 6.20 0.35
N VAL A 37 5.37 5.87 1.47
CA VAL A 37 5.78 6.88 2.44
C VAL A 37 7.29 6.91 2.58
N SER A 38 7.85 8.11 2.66
CA SER A 38 9.26 8.33 2.98
C SER A 38 9.41 9.48 3.96
N CYS A 39 10.47 9.47 4.75
CA CYS A 39 10.78 10.54 5.69
C CYS A 39 12.29 10.57 5.94
N ASP A 40 12.85 11.78 6.00
CA ASP A 40 14.28 11.97 6.29
C ASP A 40 14.61 11.69 7.77
N ASP A 41 13.64 11.90 8.67
CA ASP A 41 13.80 11.64 10.11
C ASP A 41 13.26 10.27 10.50
N LYS A 42 14.19 9.34 10.77
CA LYS A 42 13.87 7.97 11.20
C LYS A 42 13.05 7.90 12.49
N LYS A 43 13.17 8.87 13.40
CA LYS A 43 12.36 8.88 14.64
C LYS A 43 10.90 9.19 14.33
N LYS A 44 10.66 10.21 13.50
CA LYS A 44 9.31 10.57 13.05
C LYS A 44 8.68 9.45 12.22
N LEU A 45 9.46 8.79 11.37
CA LEU A 45 8.99 7.62 10.62
C LEU A 45 8.57 6.48 11.57
N ALA A 46 9.36 6.17 12.59
CA ALA A 46 9.02 5.13 13.56
C ALA A 46 7.77 5.48 14.40
N GLU A 47 7.57 6.76 14.73
CA GLU A 47 6.34 7.22 15.38
C GLU A 47 5.12 7.11 14.47
N PHE A 48 5.27 7.51 13.20
CA PHE A 48 4.25 7.34 12.18
C PHE A 48 3.87 5.88 11.99
N GLU A 49 4.87 4.98 11.92
CA GLU A 49 4.68 3.54 11.82
C GLU A 49 3.86 2.99 12.99
N LYS A 50 4.21 3.36 14.21
CA LYS A 50 3.47 2.93 15.41
C LYS A 50 2.06 3.48 15.43
N ALA A 51 1.86 4.74 15.07
CA ALA A 51 0.57 5.39 15.11
C ALA A 51 -0.40 4.87 14.02
N ASN A 52 0.13 4.38 12.91
CA ASN A 52 -0.65 3.97 11.74
C ASN A 52 -0.50 2.49 11.39
N ALA A 53 0.03 1.66 12.29
CA ALA A 53 0.38 0.26 12.02
C ALA A 53 -0.74 -0.55 11.35
N GLY A 54 -2.01 -0.31 11.68
CA GLY A 54 -3.15 -0.99 11.08
C GLY A 54 -3.41 -0.65 9.61
N ASN A 55 -2.90 0.48 9.13
CA ASN A 55 -3.04 0.97 7.77
C ASN A 55 -1.69 1.00 7.04
N LEU A 56 -0.70 0.21 7.50
CA LEU A 56 0.61 0.14 6.87
C LEU A 56 0.87 -1.26 6.32
N ALA A 57 1.52 -1.31 5.17
CA ALA A 57 1.95 -2.54 4.55
C ALA A 57 3.32 -2.36 3.91
N ILE A 58 4.02 -3.48 3.73
CA ILE A 58 5.26 -3.55 2.97
C ILE A 58 4.94 -4.08 1.58
N ASP A 59 5.35 -3.37 0.54
CA ASP A 59 5.21 -3.83 -0.84
C ASP A 59 6.23 -4.94 -1.19
N ALA A 60 6.11 -5.52 -2.39
CA ALA A 60 7.02 -6.58 -2.83
C ALA A 60 8.49 -6.12 -2.97
N GLY A 61 8.74 -4.81 -3.05
CA GLY A 61 10.08 -4.21 -3.11
C GLY A 61 10.67 -3.85 -1.74
N GLY A 62 9.95 -4.12 -0.65
CA GLY A 62 10.37 -3.80 0.71
C GLY A 62 10.09 -2.36 1.13
N ASN A 63 9.22 -1.62 0.42
CA ASN A 63 8.90 -0.24 0.72
C ASN A 63 7.65 -0.14 1.58
N LEU A 64 7.66 0.83 2.48
CA LEU A 64 6.51 1.13 3.32
C LEU A 64 5.43 1.87 2.52
N ALA A 65 4.21 1.35 2.58
CA ALA A 65 3.03 1.93 1.96
C ALA A 65 1.93 2.15 2.98
N TYR A 66 1.35 3.34 2.97
CA TYR A 66 0.15 3.69 3.71
C TYR A 66 -1.09 3.34 2.89
N LEU A 67 -1.96 2.54 3.49
CA LEU A 67 -3.21 2.05 2.93
C LEU A 67 -4.36 2.90 3.46
N ALA A 68 -4.69 3.96 2.73
CA ALA A 68 -5.74 4.88 3.13
C ALA A 68 -7.14 4.25 2.92
N PRO A 69 -7.99 4.19 3.95
CA PRO A 69 -9.34 3.63 3.81
C PRO A 69 -10.28 4.55 3.03
N ASN A 70 -10.03 5.86 3.02
CA ASN A 70 -10.76 6.86 2.24
C ASN A 70 -9.93 8.15 2.06
N ARG A 71 -10.40 9.04 1.18
CA ARG A 71 -9.74 10.31 0.84
C ARG A 71 -9.59 11.26 2.04
N VAL A 72 -10.59 11.33 2.91
CA VAL A 72 -10.58 12.24 4.07
C VAL A 72 -9.50 11.81 5.06
N ASN A 73 -9.42 10.51 5.35
CA ASN A 73 -8.42 9.96 6.24
C ASN A 73 -7.00 10.16 5.70
N LEU A 74 -6.80 10.04 4.38
CA LEU A 74 -5.52 10.37 3.75
C LEU A 74 -5.15 11.84 4.01
N GLY A 75 -6.06 12.78 3.75
CA GLY A 75 -5.82 14.21 3.96
C GLY A 75 -5.48 14.54 5.42
N LEU A 76 -6.28 14.02 6.37
CA LEU A 76 -6.04 14.20 7.80
C LEU A 76 -4.68 13.62 8.24
N THR A 77 -4.29 12.49 7.67
CA THR A 77 -2.99 11.87 7.98
C THR A 77 -1.84 12.70 7.43
N GLN A 78 -1.97 13.26 6.23
CA GLN A 78 -0.97 14.17 5.64
C GLN A 78 -0.83 15.45 6.47
N GLU A 79 -1.94 16.03 6.94
CA GLU A 79 -1.91 17.21 7.81
C GLU A 79 -1.29 16.92 9.18
N ARG A 80 -1.57 15.75 9.76
CA ARG A 80 -1.03 15.32 11.06
C ARG A 80 0.47 14.99 11.00
N TRP A 81 0.94 14.55 9.84
CA TRP A 81 2.30 14.09 9.62
C TRP A 81 2.97 14.86 8.47
N PRO A 82 3.18 16.18 8.62
CA PRO A 82 3.70 17.03 7.54
C PRO A 82 5.14 16.69 7.14
N ASP A 83 5.89 16.00 8.01
CA ASP A 83 7.26 15.54 7.72
C ASP A 83 7.31 14.22 6.94
N ILE A 84 6.17 13.54 6.77
CA ILE A 84 6.07 12.31 5.99
C ILE A 84 5.65 12.68 4.57
N VAL A 85 6.43 12.25 3.58
CA VAL A 85 6.11 12.45 2.17
C VAL A 85 5.28 11.27 1.69
N PHE A 86 4.11 11.55 1.10
CA PHE A 86 3.20 10.55 0.53
C PHE A 86 3.27 10.59 -0.99
N HIS A 87 3.79 9.53 -1.60
CA HIS A 87 4.00 9.41 -3.04
C HIS A 87 2.82 8.70 -3.71
N GLU A 88 2.27 9.29 -4.76
CA GLU A 88 1.20 8.68 -5.57
C GLU A 88 1.73 7.65 -6.57
N THR A 89 2.95 7.86 -7.05
CA THR A 89 3.64 7.00 -8.01
C THR A 89 5.06 6.73 -7.51
N ARG A 90 5.60 5.58 -7.91
CA ARG A 90 6.99 5.21 -7.66
C ARG A 90 7.61 4.70 -8.94
N GLU A 91 8.84 5.09 -9.23
CA GLU A 91 9.64 4.38 -10.24
C GLU A 91 9.98 2.98 -9.72
N HIS A 92 9.74 1.96 -10.54
CA HIS A 92 9.84 0.56 -10.12
C HIS A 92 11.25 0.15 -9.66
N SER A 93 12.28 0.94 -9.98
CA SER A 93 13.70 0.61 -9.78
C SER A 93 14.38 1.33 -8.60
N VAL A 94 13.73 2.27 -7.91
CA VAL A 94 14.39 3.12 -6.89
C VAL A 94 13.86 2.79 -5.50
N LYS A 95 14.75 2.47 -4.54
CA LYS A 95 14.39 2.40 -3.12
C LYS A 95 14.39 3.83 -2.55
N LEU A 96 13.32 4.20 -1.87
CA LEU A 96 13.23 5.45 -1.12
C LEU A 96 13.96 5.32 0.23
#